data_AF-A0A7X8RYB0-F1
#
_entry.id   AF-A0A7X8RYB0-F1
#
_cell.length_a   1.000
_cell.length_b   1.000
_cell.length_c   1.000
_cell.angle_alpha   90.00
_cell.angle_beta   90.00
_cell.angle_gamma   90.00
#
_symmetry.space_group_name_H-M   'P 1'
#
loop_
_entity.id
_entity.type
_entity.pdbx_description
1 polymer ?
#
loop_
_entity_poly.entity_id
_entity_poly.type
_entity_poly.pdbx_seq_one_letter_code
_entity_poly.pdbx_strand_id
1 'polypeptide(L)'
;MRVSRRSMLKGSALAGAVVATPAMAAVASPRPLVVFDSRIPESAAFAATRAPGRSIDLALSSADAARAIKFPQVVTGLTRWSDWTALRGVMEAQGLRLSEEIRAAAPLSGRTHLFLWTMTAR
;
A
#
# COMPACT_ATOMS: atom_id res chain seq x y z
N MET A 1 4.89 -13.80 46.62
CA MET A 1 6.06 -14.21 45.82
C MET A 1 5.57 -15.04 44.64
N ARG A 2 6.11 -14.78 43.44
CA ARG A 2 5.59 -15.12 42.11
C ARG A 2 5.19 -16.60 41.89
N VAL A 3 3.98 -16.82 41.38
CA VAL A 3 3.55 -18.11 40.79
C VAL A 3 4.22 -18.28 39.42
N SER A 4 5.02 -19.34 39.31
CA SER A 4 5.77 -19.71 38.11
C SER A 4 4.94 -20.66 37.24
N ARG A 5 4.44 -20.17 36.09
CA ARG A 5 3.67 -20.95 35.10
C ARG A 5 4.59 -21.70 34.13
N ARG A 6 5.63 -22.37 34.63
CA ARG A 6 6.67 -23.00 33.79
C ARG A 6 6.82 -24.52 33.93
N SER A 7 5.80 -25.18 34.47
CA SER A 7 5.66 -26.64 34.47
C SER A 7 4.16 -26.90 34.35
N MET A 8 3.61 -27.62 33.39
CA MET A 8 4.07 -28.86 32.78
C MET A 8 3.32 -29.07 31.46
N LEU A 9 4.03 -29.61 30.47
CA LEU A 9 3.46 -30.26 29.30
C LEU A 9 2.41 -31.32 29.67
N LYS A 10 1.20 -31.20 29.10
CA LYS A 10 0.23 -32.26 28.76
C LYS A 10 -0.68 -31.65 27.70
N GLY A 11 -1.06 -32.24 26.58
CA GLY A 11 -0.86 -33.55 26.03
C GLY A 11 -1.42 -33.51 24.60
N SER A 12 -0.98 -34.46 23.80
CA SER A 12 -1.43 -34.80 22.46
C SER A 12 -2.95 -34.95 22.32
N ALA A 13 -3.53 -34.40 21.26
CA ALA A 13 -4.72 -34.94 20.61
C ALA A 13 -4.76 -34.51 19.13
N LEU A 14 -4.38 -35.43 18.25
CA LEU A 14 -4.77 -35.44 16.84
C LEU A 14 -6.26 -35.82 16.79
N ALA A 15 -7.13 -34.95 16.28
CA ALA A 15 -8.48 -35.32 15.87
C ALA A 15 -8.98 -34.31 14.83
N GLY A 16 -9.44 -34.82 13.69
CA GLY A 16 -9.70 -34.05 12.48
C GLY A 16 -10.87 -33.08 12.57
N ALA A 17 -10.77 -32.04 11.74
CA ALA A 17 -11.91 -31.36 11.17
C ALA A 17 -11.49 -30.95 9.75
N VAL A 18 -12.08 -31.61 8.75
CA VAL A 18 -12.07 -31.10 7.37
C VAL A 18 -12.91 -29.83 7.42
N VAL A 19 -12.25 -28.69 7.57
CA VAL A 19 -12.92 -27.40 7.44
C VAL A 19 -13.15 -27.22 5.95
N ALA A 20 -14.38 -27.41 5.51
CA ALA A 20 -14.84 -26.91 4.23
C ALA A 20 -14.57 -25.40 4.23
N THR A 21 -13.47 -24.99 3.59
CA THR A 21 -13.20 -23.58 3.35
C THR A 21 -14.33 -23.07 2.47
N PRO A 22 -15.15 -22.11 2.91
CA PRO A 22 -16.05 -21.45 1.99
C PRO A 22 -15.17 -20.91 0.87
N ALA A 23 -15.53 -21.23 -0.37
CA ALA A 23 -14.96 -20.59 -1.54
C ALA A 23 -15.15 -19.08 -1.33
N MET A 24 -14.10 -18.40 -0.87
CA MET A 24 -14.06 -16.96 -0.82
C MET A 24 -14.27 -16.55 -2.27
N ALA A 25 -15.48 -16.05 -2.56
CA ALA A 25 -15.73 -15.32 -3.79
C ALA A 25 -14.54 -14.37 -3.92
N ALA A 26 -13.77 -14.53 -5.00
CA ALA A 26 -12.70 -13.60 -5.32
C ALA A 26 -13.40 -12.27 -5.57
N VAL A 27 -13.59 -11.48 -4.51
CA VAL A 27 -14.01 -10.10 -4.59
C VAL A 27 -12.99 -9.48 -5.50
N ALA A 28 -13.42 -9.11 -6.71
CA ALA A 28 -12.59 -8.45 -7.69
C ALA A 28 -11.92 -7.28 -6.97
N SER A 29 -10.65 -7.48 -6.58
CA SER A 29 -9.96 -6.49 -5.77
C SER A 29 -9.82 -5.26 -6.66
N PRO A 30 -10.33 -4.09 -6.23
CA PRO A 30 -10.30 -2.90 -7.07
C PRO A 30 -8.86 -2.68 -7.52
N ARG A 31 -8.65 -2.58 -8.85
CA ARG A 31 -7.31 -2.34 -9.40
C ARG A 31 -6.79 -1.03 -8.82
N PRO A 32 -5.70 -1.04 -8.04
CA PRO A 32 -5.22 0.16 -7.40
C PRO A 32 -4.68 1.14 -8.44
N LEU A 33 -4.99 2.42 -8.26
CA LEU A 33 -4.36 3.50 -9.00
C LEU A 33 -2.93 3.66 -8.48
N VAL A 34 -1.94 3.54 -9.36
CA VAL A 34 -0.52 3.63 -8.99
C VAL A 34 0.01 5.04 -9.25
N VAL A 35 0.57 5.68 -8.23
CA VAL A 35 1.21 7.01 -8.35
C VAL A 35 2.73 6.84 -8.20
N PHE A 36 3.48 7.37 -9.16
CA PHE A 36 4.93 7.26 -9.19
C PHE A 36 5.57 8.51 -9.80
N ASP A 37 6.88 8.67 -9.65
CA ASP A 37 7.69 9.73 -10.26
C ASP A 37 8.77 9.08 -11.13
N SER A 38 8.65 9.19 -12.46
CA SER A 38 9.61 8.59 -13.39
C SER A 38 11.02 9.20 -13.31
N ARG A 39 11.21 10.35 -12.66
CA ARG A 39 12.53 10.93 -12.38
C ARG A 39 13.29 10.12 -11.32
N ILE A 40 12.61 9.22 -10.61
CA ILE A 40 13.19 8.40 -9.56
C ILE A 40 13.15 6.92 -10.00
N PRO A 41 14.30 6.27 -10.24
CA PRO A 41 14.35 4.91 -10.74
C PRO A 41 13.57 3.90 -9.89
N GLU A 42 13.66 3.99 -8.56
CA GLU A 42 12.97 3.10 -7.64
C GLU A 42 11.44 3.26 -7.71
N SER A 43 10.96 4.49 -7.91
CA SER A 43 9.53 4.80 -8.09
C SER A 43 9.01 4.28 -9.43
N ALA A 44 9.78 4.47 -10.50
CA ALA A 44 9.46 3.92 -11.82
C ALA A 44 9.43 2.38 -11.80
N ALA A 45 10.41 1.74 -11.15
CA ALA A 45 10.45 0.29 -10.99
C ALA A 45 9.25 -0.22 -10.18
N PHE A 46 8.86 0.48 -9.11
CA PHE A 46 7.65 0.18 -8.36
C PHE A 46 6.40 0.18 -9.26
N ALA A 47 6.23 1.20 -10.11
CA ALA A 47 5.12 1.23 -11.05
C ALA A 47 5.19 0.08 -12.08
N ALA A 48 6.37 -0.23 -12.61
CA ALA A 48 6.56 -1.30 -13.59
C ALA A 48 6.21 -2.69 -13.02
N THR A 49 6.48 -2.94 -11.73
CA THR A 49 6.13 -4.21 -11.06
C THR A 49 4.63 -4.36 -10.80
N ARG A 50 3.86 -3.26 -10.82
CA ARG A 50 2.41 -3.29 -10.65
C ARG A 50 1.77 -3.24 -12.05
N ALA A 51 1.55 -4.44 -12.59
CA ALA A 51 0.87 -4.80 -13.85
C ALA A 51 -0.32 -3.88 -14.23
N PRO A 52 -0.79 -3.85 -15.50
CA PRO A 52 -1.28 -2.67 -16.25
C PRO A 52 -2.58 -2.03 -15.73
N GLY A 53 -2.54 -1.58 -14.47
CA GLY A 53 -3.54 -0.74 -13.86
C GLY A 53 -3.39 0.71 -14.31
N ARG A 54 -4.35 1.54 -13.91
CA ARG A 54 -4.27 2.98 -14.13
C ARG A 54 -3.08 3.52 -13.32
N SER A 55 -2.15 4.22 -13.97
CA SER A 55 -1.00 4.82 -13.31
C SER A 55 -0.92 6.32 -13.61
N ILE A 56 -0.29 7.06 -12.69
CA ILE A 56 -0.06 8.51 -12.79
C ILE A 56 1.43 8.76 -12.54
N ASP A 57 2.08 9.36 -13.53
CA ASP A 57 3.46 9.82 -13.43
C ASP A 57 3.50 11.30 -13.04
N LEU A 58 4.05 11.58 -11.86
CA LEU A 58 4.22 12.93 -11.31
C LEU A 58 5.25 13.76 -12.08
N ALA A 59 6.18 13.11 -12.79
CA ALA A 59 7.18 13.79 -13.59
C ALA A 59 6.58 14.57 -14.77
N LEU A 60 5.42 14.12 -15.25
CA LEU A 60 4.71 14.70 -16.39
C LEU A 60 3.90 15.93 -15.99
N SER A 61 3.23 15.91 -14.84
CA SER A 61 2.64 17.10 -14.20
C SER A 61 2.07 16.75 -12.82
N SER A 62 2.63 17.31 -11.76
CA SER A 62 2.14 17.13 -10.38
C SER A 62 0.79 17.81 -10.15
N ALA A 63 0.52 18.93 -10.81
CA ALA A 63 -0.77 19.64 -10.72
C ALA A 63 -1.89 18.85 -11.42
N ASP A 64 -1.59 18.19 -12.53
CA ASP A 64 -2.56 17.37 -13.25
C ASP A 64 -2.75 16.00 -12.60
N ALA A 65 -1.76 15.51 -11.84
CA ALA A 65 -1.88 14.27 -11.08
C ALA A 65 -3.10 14.30 -10.14
N ALA A 66 -3.27 15.36 -9.37
CA ALA A 66 -4.44 15.53 -8.48
C ALA A 66 -5.77 15.48 -9.24
N ARG A 67 -5.83 16.09 -10.43
CA ARG A 67 -7.03 16.09 -11.29
C ARG A 67 -7.29 14.74 -11.97
N ALA A 68 -6.22 14.00 -12.25
CA ALA A 68 -6.28 12.66 -12.86
C ALA A 68 -6.78 11.60 -11.86
N ILE A 69 -6.64 11.84 -10.56
CA ILE A 69 -7.23 11.01 -9.50
C ILE A 69 -8.75 11.23 -9.50
N LYS A 70 -9.47 10.44 -10.31
CA LYS A 70 -10.94 10.43 -10.36
C LYS A 70 -11.48 9.20 -9.61
N PHE A 71 -12.06 9.44 -8.44
CA PHE A 71 -12.78 8.48 -7.58
C PHE A 71 -12.18 7.06 -7.50
N PRO A 72 -10.89 6.91 -7.16
CA PRO A 72 -10.30 5.59 -6.97
C PRO A 72 -10.81 4.94 -5.68
N GLN A 73 -11.00 3.62 -5.73
CA GLN A 73 -11.26 2.81 -4.53
C GLN A 73 -9.98 2.56 -3.73
N VAL A 74 -8.85 2.41 -4.42
CA VAL A 74 -7.51 2.22 -3.84
C VAL A 74 -6.52 3.04 -4.64
N VAL A 75 -5.67 3.81 -3.95
CA VAL A 75 -4.53 4.51 -4.52
C VAL A 75 -3.30 4.07 -3.75
N THR A 76 -2.22 3.80 -4.46
CA THR A 76 -0.96 3.40 -3.87
C THR A 76 0.16 4.11 -4.61
N GLY A 77 1.20 4.49 -3.90
CA GLY A 77 2.31 5.19 -4.52
C GLY A 77 3.61 5.01 -3.79
N LEU A 78 4.69 5.19 -4.55
CA LEU A 78 6.04 5.30 -4.01
C LEU A 78 6.60 6.63 -4.47
N THR A 79 6.57 7.65 -3.62
CA THR A 79 6.91 9.03 -4.01
C THR A 79 7.81 9.68 -2.97
N ARG A 80 8.26 10.92 -3.23
CA ARG A 80 8.89 11.74 -2.17
C ARG A 80 7.84 12.17 -1.15
N TRP A 81 8.31 12.60 0.01
CA TRP A 81 7.45 13.12 1.07
C TRP A 81 6.63 14.33 0.62
N SER A 82 7.25 15.28 -0.10
CA SER A 82 6.58 16.48 -0.61
C SER A 82 5.39 16.12 -1.50
N ASP A 83 5.59 15.20 -2.44
CA ASP A 83 4.55 14.78 -3.38
C ASP A 83 3.43 14.03 -2.66
N TRP A 84 3.78 13.16 -1.72
CA TRP A 84 2.82 12.45 -0.89
C TRP A 84 1.93 13.43 -0.11
N THR A 85 2.53 14.37 0.61
CA THR A 85 1.77 15.36 1.41
C THR A 85 0.86 16.24 0.55
N ALA A 86 1.29 16.60 -0.66
CA ALA A 86 0.47 17.38 -1.59
C ALA A 86 -0.76 16.61 -2.09
N LEU A 87 -0.60 15.32 -2.41
CA LEU A 87 -1.70 14.49 -2.94
C LEU A 87 -2.66 14.02 -1.83
N ARG A 88 -2.17 13.84 -0.61
CA ARG A 88 -2.95 13.33 0.53
C ARG A 88 -4.22 14.13 0.76
N GLY A 89 -4.13 15.46 0.83
CA GLY A 89 -5.29 16.32 1.08
C GLY A 89 -6.38 16.19 0.00
N VAL A 90 -5.97 16.02 -1.26
CA VAL A 90 -6.90 15.80 -2.38
C VAL A 90 -7.62 14.47 -2.24
N MET A 91 -6.89 13.40 -1.92
CA MET A 91 -7.47 12.06 -1.74
C MET A 91 -8.35 11.98 -0.49
N GLU A 92 -7.97 12.64 0.60
CA GLU A 92 -8.78 12.71 1.82
C GLU A 92 -10.10 13.46 1.60
N ALA A 93 -10.09 14.53 0.78
CA ALA A 93 -11.29 15.26 0.36
C ALA A 93 -12.21 14.41 -0.54
N GLN A 94 -11.65 13.42 -1.25
CA GLN A 94 -12.39 12.43 -2.03
C GLN A 94 -12.91 11.25 -1.19
N GLY A 95 -12.71 11.27 0.14
CA GLY A 95 -13.19 10.23 1.05
C GLY A 95 -12.22 9.06 1.24
N LEU A 96 -11.02 9.10 0.64
CA LEU A 96 -10.00 8.10 0.91
C LEU A 96 -9.38 8.33 2.29
N ARG A 97 -8.89 7.25 2.90
CA ARG A 97 -8.15 7.28 4.17
C ARG A 97 -6.85 6.53 4.02
N LEU A 98 -5.85 6.99 4.76
CA LEU A 98 -4.55 6.33 4.85
C LEU A 98 -4.72 4.96 5.50
N SER A 99 -4.24 3.93 4.80
CA SER A 99 -4.27 2.54 5.26
C SER A 99 -2.87 2.03 5.55
N GLU A 100 -1.87 2.49 4.80
CA GLU A 100 -0.47 2.11 4.98
C GLU A 100 0.44 3.29 4.63
N GLU A 101 1.47 3.52 5.43
CA GLU A 101 2.56 4.46 5.14
C GLU A 101 3.86 3.84 5.67
N ILE A 102 4.82 3.63 4.78
CA ILE A 102 6.12 3.06 5.07
C ILE A 102 7.17 3.97 4.46
N ARG A 103 8.10 4.44 5.28
CA ARG A 103 9.30 5.08 4.76
C ARG A 103 10.16 4.01 4.09
N ALA A 104 10.23 4.05 2.77
CA ALA A 104 11.08 3.15 2.01
C ALA A 104 12.53 3.62 2.15
N ALA A 105 13.43 2.66 2.38
CA ALA A 105 14.85 2.91 2.28
C ALA A 105 15.16 3.24 0.82
N ALA A 106 15.37 4.52 0.55
CA ALA A 106 15.82 5.01 -0.72
C ALA A 106 16.85 6.12 -0.49
N PRO A 107 17.77 6.30 -1.45
CA PRO A 107 18.01 5.48 -2.62
C PRO A 107 19.10 4.44 -2.35
N LEU A 108 19.33 3.53 -3.29
CA LEU A 108 20.59 2.75 -3.31
C LEU A 108 21.83 3.66 -3.42
N SER A 109 21.64 4.93 -3.82
CA SER A 109 22.66 5.98 -4.05
C SER A 109 22.68 7.12 -3.00
N GLY A 110 21.99 6.97 -1.85
CA GLY A 110 22.21 7.78 -0.63
C GLY A 110 21.52 9.15 -0.42
N ARG A 111 20.59 9.64 -1.28
CA ARG A 111 20.06 11.03 -1.19
C ARG A 111 18.54 11.29 -1.18
N THR A 112 17.64 10.30 -1.27
CA THR A 112 16.20 10.56 -1.46
C THR A 112 15.30 9.66 -0.59
N HIS A 113 14.63 10.24 0.41
CA HIS A 113 13.64 9.52 1.22
C HIS A 113 12.35 9.27 0.43
N LEU A 114 12.09 8.01 0.10
CA LEU A 114 10.83 7.59 -0.53
C LEU A 114 9.83 7.11 0.52
N PHE A 115 8.56 7.31 0.21
CA PHE A 115 7.45 6.88 1.04
C PHE A 115 6.55 6.00 0.18
N LEU A 116 6.41 4.75 0.60
CA LEU A 116 5.39 3.84 0.12
C LEU A 116 4.12 4.13 0.91
N TRP A 117 3.02 4.36 0.23
CA TRP A 117 1.75 4.65 0.88
C TRP A 117 0.60 4.01 0.12
N THR A 118 -0.47 3.73 0.86
CA THR A 118 -1.72 3.20 0.32
C THR A 118 -2.89 3.92 0.99
N MET A 119 -3.78 4.47 0.17
CA MET A 119 -5.05 5.04 0.58
C MET A 119 -6.21 4.24 0.01
N THR A 120 -7.24 4.02 0.82
CA THR A 120 -8.44 3.28 0.41
C THR A 120 -9.70 4.10 0.70
N ALA A 121 -10.69 4.02 -0.17
CA ALA A 121 -12.05 4.50 0.13
C ALA A 121 -12.62 3.70 1.32
N ARG A 122 -13.36 4.38 2.20
CA ARG A 122 -14.09 3.76 3.30
C ARG A 122 -15.58 3.69 2.99
#